data_AF-A0A356UGH7-F1
#
_entry.id   AF-A0A356UGH7-F1
#
_cell.length_a   1.000
_cell.length_b   1.000
_cell.length_c   1.000
_cell.angle_alpha   90.00
_cell.angle_beta   90.00
_cell.angle_gamma   90.00
#
_symmetry.space_group_name_H-M   'P 1'
#
loop_
_entity.id
_entity.type
_entity.pdbx_description
1 polymer ?
#
loop_
_entity_poly.entity_id
_entity_poly.type
_entity_poly.pdbx_seq_one_letter_code
_entity_poly.pdbx_strand_id
1 'polypeptide(L)' 'KEELKAHPPILIDITEEGIILEDKDDFLRKELASIKEKLTHFGTIKKITPQGYYWIIKPDIKPGEVFEI' A
#
# COMPACT_ATOMS: atom_id res chain seq x y z
N LYS A 1 -16.41 3.01 -2.28
CA LYS A 1 -15.45 4.10 -2.63
C LYS A 1 -14.78 4.68 -1.39
N GLU A 2 -15.52 5.06 -0.34
CA GLU A 2 -14.90 5.62 0.89
C GLU A 2 -13.93 4.66 1.59
N GLU A 3 -14.27 3.37 1.72
CA GLU A 3 -13.38 2.41 2.38
C GLU A 3 -12.02 2.22 1.69
N LEU A 4 -11.96 2.40 0.36
CA LEU A 4 -10.71 2.30 -0.40
C LEU A 4 -9.81 3.52 -0.20
N LYS A 5 -10.39 4.70 0.06
CA LYS A 5 -9.66 5.93 0.34
C LYS A 5 -9.00 5.94 1.73
N ALA A 6 -9.46 5.08 2.63
CA ALA A 6 -8.83 4.87 3.93
C ALA A 6 -7.58 3.98 3.84
N HIS A 7 -7.21 3.54 2.63
CA HIS A 7 -6.06 2.69 2.33
C HIS A 7 -5.89 1.52 3.30
N PRO A 8 -6.89 0.62 3.42
CA PRO A 8 -6.79 -0.53 4.30
C PRO A 8 -5.57 -1.38 3.94
N PRO A 9 -4.91 -2.05 4.91
CA PRO A 9 -3.64 -2.76 4.69
C PRO A 9 -3.66 -3.72 3.49
N ILE A 10 -4.81 -4.32 3.20
CA ILE A 10 -5.02 -5.22 2.06
C ILE A 10 -4.70 -4.57 0.70
N LEU A 11 -4.85 -3.25 0.56
CA LEU A 11 -4.52 -2.56 -0.69
C LEU A 11 -3.02 -2.62 -0.99
N ILE A 12 -2.18 -2.62 0.04
CA ILE A 12 -0.73 -2.76 -0.10
C ILE A 12 -0.43 -4.13 -0.73
N ASP A 13 -1.06 -5.20 -0.23
CA ASP A 13 -0.87 -6.54 -0.78
C ASP A 13 -1.35 -6.63 -2.24
N ILE A 14 -2.48 -5.98 -2.56
CA ILE A 14 -3.02 -5.93 -3.92
C ILE A 14 -2.06 -5.17 -4.87
N THR A 15 -1.28 -4.18 -4.40
CA THR A 15 -0.29 -3.49 -5.26
C THR A 15 0.87 -4.38 -5.73
N GLU A 16 1.15 -5.48 -5.02
CA GLU A 16 2.18 -6.47 -5.39
C GLU A 16 1.59 -7.68 -6.12
N GLU A 17 0.54 -8.29 -5.56
CA GLU A 17 0.07 -9.63 -5.98
C GLU A 17 -1.30 -9.60 -6.69
N GLY A 18 -1.96 -8.45 -6.71
CA GLY A 18 -3.31 -8.32 -7.24
C GLY A 18 -3.39 -8.40 -8.77
N ILE A 19 -4.45 -9.05 -9.27
CA ILE A 19 -4.84 -9.03 -10.68
C ILE A 19 -6.21 -8.34 -10.79
N ILE A 20 -6.28 -7.28 -11.59
CA ILE A 20 -7.53 -6.59 -11.89
C ILE A 20 -8.24 -7.32 -13.03
N LEU A 21 -9.40 -7.91 -12.75
CA LEU A 21 -10.22 -8.61 -13.76
C LEU A 21 -11.17 -7.66 -14.50
N GLU A 22 -11.74 -6.69 -13.79
CA GLU A 22 -12.61 -5.64 -14.32
C GLU A 22 -12.44 -4.37 -13.47
N ASP A 23 -12.29 -3.21 -14.10
CA ASP A 23 -12.19 -1.92 -13.43
C ASP A 23 -12.81 -0.83 -14.30
N LYS A 24 -14.10 -0.57 -14.08
CA LYS A 24 -14.82 0.48 -14.82
C LYS A 24 -14.27 1.84 -14.40
N ASP A 25 -13.93 2.67 -15.39
CA ASP A 25 -13.37 4.01 -15.26
C ASP A 25 -11.91 4.08 -14.73
N ASP A 26 -11.20 2.95 -14.70
CA ASP A 26 -9.85 2.82 -14.14
C ASP A 26 -9.74 3.32 -12.68
N PHE A 27 -10.83 3.24 -11.91
CA PHE A 27 -10.87 3.78 -10.56
C PHE A 27 -9.90 3.01 -9.63
N LEU A 28 -10.00 1.68 -9.60
CA LEU A 28 -9.17 0.86 -8.72
C LEU A 28 -7.69 0.93 -9.15
N ARG A 29 -7.43 0.91 -10.45
CA ARG A 29 -6.09 1.02 -11.02
C ARG A 29 -5.40 2.33 -10.61
N LYS A 30 -6.13 3.46 -10.65
CA LYS A 30 -5.60 4.77 -10.24
C LYS A 30 -5.31 4.83 -8.74
N GLU A 31 -6.20 4.30 -7.90
CA GLU A 31 -5.99 4.26 -6.45
C GLU A 31 -4.78 3.38 -6.10
N LEU A 32 -4.68 2.16 -6.67
CA LEU A 32 -3.53 1.28 -6.44
C LEU A 32 -2.20 1.89 -6.94
N ALA A 33 -2.23 2.63 -8.06
CA ALA A 33 -1.05 3.36 -8.55
C ALA A 33 -0.62 4.47 -7.59
N SER A 34 -1.56 5.28 -7.10
CA SER A 34 -1.32 6.34 -6.11
C SER A 34 -0.71 5.77 -4.81
N ILE A 35 -1.27 4.66 -4.30
CA ILE A 35 -0.71 3.96 -3.12
C ILE A 35 0.71 3.50 -3.41
N LYS A 36 0.94 2.84 -4.55
CA LYS A 36 2.26 2.32 -4.93
C LYS A 36 3.32 3.42 -5.05
N GLU A 37 2.96 4.58 -5.59
CA GLU A 37 3.84 5.76 -5.65
C GLU A 37 4.23 6.23 -4.24
N LYS A 38 3.28 6.33 -3.32
CA LYS A 38 3.56 6.72 -1.92
C LYS A 38 4.42 5.69 -1.19
N LEU A 39 4.13 4.40 -1.34
CA LEU A 39 4.95 3.34 -0.75
C LEU A 39 6.39 3.39 -1.29
N THR A 40 6.56 3.63 -2.58
CA THR A 40 7.89 3.81 -3.19
C THR A 40 8.59 5.04 -2.63
N HIS A 41 7.87 6.16 -2.50
CA HIS A 41 8.39 7.40 -1.93
C HIS A 41 8.87 7.23 -0.47
N PHE A 42 8.13 6.47 0.34
CA PHE A 42 8.52 6.17 1.73
C PHE A 42 9.58 5.09 1.86
N GLY A 43 9.99 4.46 0.76
CA GLY A 43 10.95 3.35 0.79
C GLY A 43 10.38 2.12 1.49
N THR A 44 9.11 1.81 1.28
CA THR A 44 8.43 0.67 1.90
C THR A 44 9.13 -0.66 1.59
N ILE A 45 9.22 -1.54 2.60
CA ILE A 45 9.89 -2.84 2.50
C ILE A 45 8.96 -3.95 3.00
N LYS A 46 8.76 -5.00 2.20
CA LYS A 46 8.18 -6.27 2.66
C LYS A 46 9.24 -7.08 3.39
N LYS A 47 8.99 -7.46 4.65
CA LYS A 47 9.86 -8.34 5.43
C LYS A 47 9.21 -9.71 5.57
N ILE A 48 9.84 -10.71 4.96
CA ILE A 48 9.44 -12.11 5.04
C ILE A 48 10.08 -12.75 6.26
N THR A 49 9.30 -13.51 7.03
CA THR A 49 9.73 -14.26 8.20
C THR A 49 9.27 -15.72 8.08
N PRO A 50 9.77 -16.65 8.92
CA PRO A 50 9.27 -18.02 8.92
C PRO A 50 7.77 -18.14 9.27
N GLN A 51 7.17 -17.13 9.92
CA GLN A 51 5.77 -17.13 10.34
C GLN A 51 4.84 -16.35 9.39
N GLY A 52 5.37 -15.73 8.33
CA GLY A 52 4.59 -14.92 7.40
C GLY A 52 5.39 -13.73 6.87
N TYR A 53 4.74 -12.57 6.76
CA TYR A 53 5.40 -11.33 6.39
C TYR A 53 4.74 -10.12 7.05
N TYR A 54 5.44 -9.00 7.04
CA TYR A 54 4.89 -7.70 7.42
C TYR A 54 5.51 -6.60 6.55
N TRP A 55 4.84 -5.45 6.50
CA TRP A 55 5.29 -4.28 5.77
C TRP A 55 5.94 -3.28 6.72
N ILE A 56 7.11 -2.77 6.34
CA ILE A 56 7.73 -1.58 6.93
C ILE A 56 7.46 -0.44 5.96
N ILE A 57 6.51 0.44 6.27
CA ILE A 57 6.07 1.48 5.32
C ILE A 57 7.11 2.58 5.15
N LYS A 58 7.61 3.10 6.28
CA LYS A 58 8.60 4.19 6.32
C LYS A 58 9.76 3.76 7.22
N PRO A 59 10.85 3.20 6.66
CA PRO A 59 11.97 2.68 7.47
C PRO A 59 12.71 3.75 8.28
N ASP A 60 12.61 5.01 7.87
CA ASP A 60 13.24 6.17 8.49
C ASP A 60 12.29 6.97 9.41
N ILE A 61 11.14 6.39 9.78
CA ILE A 61 10.13 7.04 10.62
C ILE A 61 10.69 7.43 12.00
N LYS A 62 10.41 8.65 12.45
CA LYS A 62 10.85 9.16 13.75
C LYS A 62 9.76 9.03 14.82
N PRO A 63 10.13 8.88 16.11
CA PRO A 63 9.14 8.90 17.19
C PRO A 63 8.31 10.19 17.18
N GLY A 64 6.98 10.03 17.19
CA GLY A 64 6.02 11.14 17.15
C GLY A 64 5.74 11.69 15.74
N GLU A 65 6.36 11.14 14.70
CA GLU A 65 6.05 11.50 13.31
C GLU A 65 4.70 10.91 12.88
N VAL A 66 3.82 11.78 12.36
CA VAL A 66 2.54 11.39 11.77
C VAL A 66 2.67 11.50 10.25
N PHE A 67 2.28 10.45 9.53
CA PHE A 67 2.29 10.41 8.08
C PHE A 67 1.01 9.76 7.57
N GLU A 68 0.69 10.01 6.30
CA GLU A 68 -0.48 9.47 5.63
C GLU A 68 -0.04 8.77 4.35
N ILE A 69 -0.66 7.62 4.10
CA ILE A 69 -0.58 6.86 2.85
C ILE A 69 -1.89 7.11 2.13
#